data_AF-A0A8I2E073-F1
#
_entry.id   AF-A0A8I2E073-F1
#
_cell.length_a   1.000
_cell.length_b   1.000
_cell.length_c   1.000
_cell.angle_alpha   90.00
_cell.angle_beta   90.00
_cell.angle_gamma   90.00
#
_symmetry.space_group_name_H-M   'P 1'
#
loop_
_entity.id
_entity.type
_entity.pdbx_description
1 polymer ?
#
loop_
_entity_poly.entity_id
_entity_poly.type
_entity_poly.pdbx_seq_one_letter_code
_entity_poly.pdbx_strand_id
1 'polypeptide(L)'
;MGWIKDRLFRRKTAGTGAVGLCDCCNDPLERTHAYYLPTREIVLSQAYWESAFSLTKGMVDLLSEQEQLRYFGELLHVTASQRHAWSICEDCGEFFVFDRDTARDHAVHGSRPAGDGAVDPSGGVLFAAAAWEHVFGRWPANVTSHAVVGTCDLCGRNVHSQAPSYTVAHTRMADFLAAGVVDSGSVSATGPGKDDWEMCQPCTGRLAARCHRAGIGSV
;
A
#
# COMPACT_ATOMS: atom_id res chain seq x y z
N MET A 1 14.63 -6.01 6.34
CA MET A 1 14.94 -4.57 6.19
C MET A 1 16.04 -4.29 5.15
N GLY A 2 15.96 -4.84 3.93
CA GLY A 2 17.04 -4.73 2.93
C GLY A 2 16.79 -3.77 1.75
N TRP A 3 15.55 -3.36 1.50
CA TRP A 3 15.14 -2.82 0.19
C TRP A 3 15.19 -1.29 0.07
N ILE A 4 15.38 -0.56 1.18
CA ILE A 4 15.40 0.91 1.21
C ILE A 4 16.76 1.47 0.75
N LYS A 5 17.85 0.72 0.92
CA LYS A 5 19.21 1.23 0.66
C LYS A 5 19.59 1.28 -0.82
N ASP A 6 19.02 0.41 -1.66
CA ASP A 6 19.40 0.32 -3.08
C ASP A 6 18.77 1.40 -3.98
N ARG A 7 17.81 2.18 -3.47
CA ARG A 7 17.08 3.19 -4.27
C ARG A 7 17.85 4.48 -4.51
N LEU A 8 18.91 4.77 -3.74
CA LEU A 8 19.60 6.06 -3.82
C LEU A 8 20.49 6.26 -5.06
N PHE A 9 20.73 5.23 -5.89
CA PHE A 9 21.76 5.31 -6.95
C PHE A 9 21.37 4.86 -8.36
N ARG A 10 20.11 4.54 -8.66
CA ARG A 10 19.72 4.14 -10.03
C ARG A 10 19.13 5.30 -10.85
N ARG A 11 20.01 6.14 -11.39
CA ARG A 11 19.64 7.09 -12.46
C ARG A 11 19.63 6.36 -13.81
N LYS A 12 18.49 5.81 -14.22
CA LYS A 12 18.30 5.30 -15.59
C LYS A 12 17.76 6.45 -16.46
N THR A 13 18.50 6.80 -17.50
CA THR A 13 18.07 7.75 -18.54
C THR A 13 17.09 7.06 -19.48
N ALA A 14 15.92 7.66 -19.73
CA ALA A 14 14.99 7.22 -20.76
C ALA A 14 14.28 8.42 -21.43
N GLY A 15 14.29 8.40 -22.77
CA GLY A 15 13.11 8.61 -23.62
C GLY A 15 12.50 10.01 -23.73
N THR A 16 12.42 10.52 -24.96
CA THR A 16 11.80 11.79 -25.39
C THR A 16 10.25 11.83 -25.33
N GLY A 17 9.63 11.14 -24.37
CA GLY A 17 8.21 11.34 -24.01
C GLY A 17 8.07 12.43 -22.95
N ALA A 18 6.88 13.01 -22.76
CA ALA A 18 6.64 13.84 -21.58
C ALA A 18 6.74 12.94 -20.33
N VAL A 19 7.88 12.96 -19.65
CA VAL A 19 8.15 12.14 -18.48
C VAL A 19 7.45 12.79 -17.28
N GLY A 20 6.41 12.12 -16.77
CA GLY A 20 5.80 12.46 -15.48
C GLY A 20 6.64 11.90 -14.34
N LEU A 21 6.11 11.98 -13.11
CA LEU A 21 6.69 11.32 -11.94
C LEU A 21 5.72 10.28 -11.39
N CYS A 22 6.24 9.29 -10.68
CA CYS A 22 5.41 8.47 -9.81
C CYS A 22 5.04 9.26 -8.56
N ASP A 23 3.76 9.36 -8.24
CA ASP A 23 3.27 10.14 -7.08
C ASP A 23 3.60 9.50 -5.72
N CYS A 24 4.15 8.28 -5.70
CA CYS A 24 4.60 7.61 -4.48
C CYS A 24 6.10 7.74 -4.23
N CYS A 25 6.94 7.48 -5.24
CA CYS A 25 8.40 7.47 -5.09
C CYS A 25 9.11 8.67 -5.75
N ASN A 26 8.39 9.50 -6.50
CA ASN A 26 8.92 10.59 -7.32
C ASN A 26 9.93 10.16 -8.40
N ASP A 27 9.99 8.86 -8.74
CA ASP A 27 10.82 8.40 -9.85
C ASP A 27 10.23 8.86 -11.19
N PRO A 28 11.07 9.16 -12.20
CA PRO A 28 10.62 9.44 -13.55
C PRO A 28 9.74 8.31 -14.09
N LEU A 29 8.56 8.66 -14.61
CA LEU A 29 7.56 7.71 -15.04
C LEU A 29 6.95 8.13 -16.37
N GLU A 30 7.21 7.33 -17.40
CA GLU A 30 6.52 7.46 -18.67
C GLU A 30 5.05 7.05 -18.49
N ARG A 31 4.13 7.81 -19.09
CA ARG A 31 2.69 7.59 -18.96
C ARG A 31 2.27 6.16 -19.34
N THR A 32 2.88 5.57 -20.37
CA THR A 32 2.62 4.19 -20.81
C THR A 32 3.07 3.13 -19.80
N HIS A 33 3.92 3.50 -18.85
CA HIS A 33 4.38 2.67 -17.74
C HIS A 33 3.76 3.09 -16.39
N ALA A 34 2.81 4.03 -16.38
CA ALA A 34 2.03 4.40 -15.20
C ALA A 34 0.73 3.60 -15.05
N TYR A 35 0.29 3.40 -13.82
CA TYR A 35 -1.07 3.02 -13.46
C TYR A 35 -1.79 4.27 -12.96
N TYR A 36 -3.00 4.53 -13.48
CA TYR A 36 -3.82 5.64 -12.99
C TYR A 36 -4.84 5.14 -11.97
N LEU A 37 -4.66 5.55 -10.72
CA LEU A 37 -5.53 5.16 -9.60
C LEU A 37 -6.34 6.35 -9.08
N PRO A 38 -7.60 6.15 -8.65
CA PRO A 38 -8.37 7.19 -7.99
C PRO A 38 -7.85 7.41 -6.56
N THR A 39 -8.00 8.62 -6.01
CA THR A 39 -7.57 8.98 -4.64
C THR A 39 -8.10 8.03 -3.57
N ARG A 40 -9.28 7.43 -3.78
CA ARG A 40 -9.85 6.41 -2.89
C ARG A 40 -8.89 5.22 -2.66
N GLU A 41 -8.26 4.70 -3.71
CA GLU A 41 -7.33 3.57 -3.59
C GLU A 41 -6.08 3.94 -2.77
N ILE A 42 -5.66 5.20 -2.88
CA ILE A 42 -4.50 5.73 -2.15
C ILE A 42 -4.80 5.83 -0.66
N VAL A 43 -5.93 6.47 -0.33
CA VAL A 43 -6.35 6.72 1.04
C VAL A 43 -6.67 5.41 1.79
N LEU A 44 -7.13 4.38 1.08
CA LEU A 44 -7.41 3.04 1.63
C LEU A 44 -6.20 2.09 1.60
N SER A 45 -5.00 2.57 1.27
CA SER A 45 -3.79 1.75 1.28
C SER A 45 -2.96 1.99 2.53
N GLN A 46 -2.96 1.01 3.44
CA GLN A 46 -2.07 1.03 4.59
C GLN A 46 -0.59 1.01 4.15
N ALA A 47 -0.26 0.29 3.08
CA ALA A 47 1.11 0.21 2.56
C ALA A 47 1.63 1.56 2.05
N TYR A 48 0.78 2.34 1.39
CA TYR A 48 1.10 3.71 0.99
C TYR A 48 1.39 4.58 2.20
N TRP A 49 0.51 4.55 3.22
CA TRP A 49 0.72 5.32 4.45
C TRP A 49 2.00 4.93 5.18
N GLU A 50 2.32 3.63 5.25
CA GLU A 50 3.59 3.15 5.84
C GLU A 50 4.80 3.73 5.12
N SER A 51 4.77 3.75 3.78
CA SER A 51 5.82 4.36 2.99
C SER A 51 5.90 5.87 3.24
N ALA A 52 4.76 6.58 3.19
CA ALA A 52 4.71 8.02 3.39
C ALA A 52 5.23 8.44 4.77
N PHE A 53 4.80 7.77 5.84
CA PHE A 53 5.28 8.02 7.20
C PHE A 53 6.72 7.61 7.41
N SER A 54 7.18 6.51 6.80
CA SER A 54 8.60 6.10 6.91
C SER A 54 9.55 7.14 6.30
N LEU A 55 9.15 7.78 5.20
CA LEU A 55 9.94 8.84 4.56
C LEU A 55 10.09 10.08 5.46
N THR A 56 9.09 10.38 6.27
CA THR A 56 9.06 11.57 7.13
C THR A 56 9.37 11.30 8.60
N LYS A 57 9.54 10.02 8.99
CA LYS A 57 9.73 9.58 10.37
C LYS A 57 10.78 10.39 11.12
N GLY A 58 11.97 10.58 10.54
CA GLY A 58 13.06 11.30 11.21
C GLY A 58 12.72 12.76 11.53
N MET A 59 11.90 13.42 10.70
CA MET A 59 11.40 14.78 10.97
C MET A 59 10.26 14.74 11.99
N VAL A 60 9.32 13.81 11.85
CA VAL A 60 8.15 13.68 12.74
C VAL A 60 8.56 13.32 14.17
N ASP A 61 9.61 12.51 14.35
CA ASP A 61 10.14 12.13 15.67
C ASP A 61 10.72 13.34 16.45
N LEU A 62 11.03 14.45 15.77
CA LEU A 62 11.52 15.70 16.40
C LEU A 62 10.38 16.64 16.84
N LEU A 63 9.15 16.36 16.39
CA LEU A 63 7.98 17.19 16.69
C LEU A 63 7.40 16.85 18.08
N SER A 64 6.75 17.82 18.71
CA SER A 64 5.90 17.55 19.88
C SER A 64 4.72 16.64 19.49
N GLU A 65 4.12 15.95 20.47
CA GLU A 65 2.97 15.07 20.21
C GLU A 65 1.83 15.82 19.50
N GLN A 66 1.51 17.04 19.92
CA GLN A 66 0.46 17.85 19.28
C GLN A 66 0.77 18.15 17.81
N GLU A 67 2.04 18.42 17.48
CA GLU A 67 2.47 18.66 16.11
C GLU A 67 2.48 17.38 15.28
N GLN A 68 2.81 16.24 15.87
CA GLN A 68 2.68 14.93 15.21
C GLN A 68 1.24 14.62 14.84
N LEU A 69 0.29 14.87 15.77
CA LEU A 69 -1.14 14.66 15.52
C LEU A 69 -1.69 15.62 14.46
N ARG A 70 -1.22 16.88 14.44
CA ARG A 70 -1.53 17.85 13.38
C ARG A 70 -1.00 17.37 12.03
N TYR A 71 0.27 16.94 11.98
CA TYR A 71 0.88 16.41 10.77
C TYR A 71 0.12 15.19 10.21
N PHE A 72 -0.28 14.25 11.08
CA PHE A 72 -1.09 13.11 10.70
C PHE A 72 -2.40 13.54 10.01
N GLY A 73 -3.15 14.46 10.62
CA GLY A 73 -4.42 14.96 10.08
C GLY A 73 -4.25 15.76 8.78
N GLU A 74 -3.24 16.64 8.72
CA GLU A 74 -2.95 17.44 7.53
C GLU A 74 -2.54 16.57 6.34
N LEU A 75 -1.66 15.59 6.55
CA LEU A 75 -1.24 14.69 5.47
C LEU A 75 -2.44 13.89 4.94
N LEU A 76 -3.29 13.36 5.82
CA LEU A 76 -4.51 12.67 5.42
C LEU A 76 -5.44 13.58 4.61
N HIS A 77 -5.66 14.81 5.06
CA HIS A 77 -6.48 15.80 4.35
C HIS A 77 -5.93 16.15 2.97
N VAL A 78 -4.62 16.40 2.86
CA VAL A 78 -3.97 16.77 1.59
C VAL A 78 -4.08 15.63 0.60
N THR A 79 -3.78 14.39 1.02
CA THR A 79 -3.91 13.20 0.16
C THR A 79 -5.36 12.99 -0.27
N ALA A 80 -6.32 13.05 0.65
CA ALA A 80 -7.74 12.85 0.35
C ALA A 80 -8.34 13.96 -0.55
N SER A 81 -7.72 15.14 -0.58
CA SER A 81 -8.16 16.27 -1.40
C SER A 81 -7.69 16.21 -2.86
N GLN A 82 -6.86 15.22 -3.23
CA GLN A 82 -6.37 15.09 -4.60
C GLN A 82 -7.52 14.84 -5.58
N ARG A 83 -7.58 15.66 -6.64
CA ARG A 83 -8.69 15.69 -7.61
C ARG A 83 -8.37 15.04 -8.95
N HIS A 84 -7.16 14.54 -9.10
CA HIS A 84 -6.66 13.94 -10.31
C HIS A 84 -6.17 12.53 -10.00
N ALA A 85 -6.25 11.67 -11.02
CA ALA A 85 -5.71 10.33 -10.93
C ALA A 85 -4.23 10.35 -10.52
N TRP A 86 -3.89 9.45 -9.61
CA TRP A 86 -2.53 9.24 -9.17
C TRP A 86 -1.79 8.38 -10.18
N SER A 87 -0.61 8.83 -10.59
CA SER A 87 0.32 8.18 -11.50
C SER A 87 1.28 7.29 -10.71
N ILE A 88 1.05 5.98 -10.77
CA ILE A 88 1.76 4.99 -9.94
C ILE A 88 2.65 4.10 -10.82
N CYS A 89 3.93 3.91 -10.45
CA CYS A 89 4.82 2.99 -11.15
C CYS A 89 4.56 1.53 -10.76
N GLU A 90 5.14 0.57 -11.50
CA GLU A 90 5.01 -0.87 -11.23
C GLU A 90 5.35 -1.23 -9.78
N ASP A 91 6.47 -0.71 -9.27
CA ASP A 91 6.96 -1.04 -7.93
C ASP A 91 6.06 -0.47 -6.83
N CYS A 92 5.58 0.77 -6.98
CA CYS A 92 4.62 1.37 -6.04
C CYS A 92 3.22 0.78 -6.19
N GLY A 93 2.92 0.14 -7.33
CA GLY A 93 1.70 -0.63 -7.55
C GLY A 93 1.53 -1.79 -6.56
N GLU A 94 2.59 -2.22 -5.86
CA GLU A 94 2.50 -3.22 -4.79
C GLU A 94 1.80 -2.71 -3.53
N PHE A 95 1.64 -1.39 -3.37
CA PHE A 95 0.94 -0.81 -2.23
C PHE A 95 -0.58 -0.99 -2.32
N PHE A 96 -1.09 -1.29 -3.51
CA PHE A 96 -2.51 -1.20 -3.81
C PHE A 96 -3.05 -2.55 -4.35
N VAL A 97 -4.33 -2.81 -4.08
CA VAL A 97 -5.07 -3.95 -4.63
C VAL A 97 -6.05 -3.38 -5.66
N PHE A 98 -5.73 -3.52 -6.94
CA PHE A 98 -6.50 -2.96 -8.04
C PHE A 98 -6.34 -3.79 -9.32
N ASP A 99 -7.23 -3.58 -10.28
CA ASP A 99 -7.11 -4.11 -11.64
C ASP A 99 -6.02 -3.35 -12.40
N ARG A 100 -4.89 -4.03 -12.61
CA ARG A 100 -3.69 -3.47 -13.25
C ARG A 100 -3.91 -3.21 -14.74
N ASP A 101 -4.64 -4.06 -15.44
CA ASP A 101 -4.88 -3.89 -16.87
C ASP A 101 -5.78 -2.66 -17.10
N THR A 102 -6.85 -2.54 -16.33
CA THR A 102 -7.74 -1.37 -16.37
C THR A 102 -7.01 -0.08 -15.98
N ALA A 103 -6.21 -0.09 -14.90
CA ALA A 103 -5.44 1.08 -14.48
C ALA A 103 -4.35 1.49 -15.48
N ARG A 104 -3.76 0.51 -16.19
CA ARG A 104 -2.79 0.74 -17.27
C ARG A 104 -3.47 1.38 -18.48
N ASP A 105 -4.63 0.87 -18.85
CA ASP A 105 -5.41 1.40 -19.97
C ASP A 105 -5.77 2.87 -19.76
N HIS A 106 -6.22 3.23 -18.56
CA HIS A 106 -6.48 4.62 -18.18
C HIS A 106 -5.25 5.52 -18.37
N ALA A 107 -4.08 5.07 -17.92
CA ALA A 107 -2.85 5.82 -18.08
C ALA A 107 -2.46 5.98 -19.56
N VAL A 108 -2.44 4.88 -20.33
CA VAL A 108 -2.08 4.88 -21.76
C VAL A 108 -2.95 5.85 -22.56
N HIS A 109 -4.26 5.84 -22.31
CA HIS A 109 -5.22 6.70 -23.00
C HIS A 109 -5.38 8.10 -22.39
N GLY A 110 -4.77 8.37 -21.22
CA GLY A 110 -4.94 9.62 -20.49
C GLY A 110 -6.39 9.84 -20.03
N SER A 111 -7.13 8.76 -19.76
CA SER A 111 -8.50 8.81 -19.29
C SER A 111 -8.55 8.70 -17.76
N ARG A 112 -9.64 9.17 -17.15
CA ARG A 112 -9.81 9.14 -15.69
C ARG A 112 -10.38 7.80 -15.25
N PRO A 113 -9.85 7.18 -14.18
CA PRO A 113 -10.45 6.00 -13.59
C PRO A 113 -11.81 6.33 -12.97
N ALA A 114 -12.67 5.32 -12.84
CA ALA A 114 -13.94 5.46 -12.14
C ALA A 114 -13.70 5.82 -10.66
N GLY A 115 -14.48 6.75 -10.12
CA GLY A 115 -14.33 7.20 -8.74
C GLY A 115 -13.11 8.12 -8.50
N ASP A 116 -12.50 8.65 -9.57
CA ASP A 116 -11.47 9.70 -9.45
C ASP A 116 -12.02 10.97 -8.79
N GLY A 117 -11.16 11.68 -8.06
CA GLY A 117 -11.49 12.89 -7.33
C GLY A 117 -11.25 12.81 -5.83
N ALA A 118 -11.54 13.93 -5.15
CA ALA A 118 -11.38 14.04 -3.71
C ALA A 118 -12.38 13.14 -2.97
N VAL A 119 -11.95 12.60 -1.83
CA VAL A 119 -12.74 11.69 -0.98
C VAL A 119 -12.85 12.25 0.44
N ASP A 120 -13.82 11.74 1.19
CA ASP A 120 -13.89 12.03 2.62
C ASP A 120 -12.68 11.38 3.34
N PRO A 121 -11.81 12.17 3.99
CA PRO A 121 -10.64 11.67 4.71
C PRO A 121 -10.99 10.69 5.84
N SER A 122 -12.20 10.78 6.41
CA SER A 122 -12.64 9.88 7.49
C SER A 122 -12.57 8.41 7.09
N GLY A 123 -12.80 8.10 5.80
CA GLY A 123 -12.68 6.74 5.25
C GLY A 123 -11.25 6.17 5.28
N GLY A 124 -10.22 7.03 5.35
CA GLY A 124 -8.81 6.62 5.38
C GLY A 124 -8.15 6.60 6.74
N VAL A 125 -8.80 7.17 7.76
CA VAL A 125 -8.20 7.37 9.09
C VAL A 125 -7.64 6.07 9.67
N LEU A 126 -8.38 4.97 9.55
CA LEU A 126 -7.97 3.68 10.12
C LEU A 126 -6.73 3.08 9.42
N PHE A 127 -6.64 3.25 8.10
CA PHE A 127 -5.49 2.79 7.31
C PHE A 127 -4.24 3.58 7.65
N ALA A 128 -4.38 4.90 7.74
CA ALA A 128 -3.31 5.78 8.16
C ALA A 128 -2.90 5.48 9.62
N ALA A 129 -3.85 5.26 10.54
CA ALA A 129 -3.55 4.97 11.94
C ALA A 129 -2.82 3.63 12.12
N ALA A 130 -3.24 2.58 11.41
CA ALA A 130 -2.55 1.28 11.43
C ALA A 130 -1.12 1.39 10.86
N ALA A 131 -0.93 2.19 9.80
CA ALA A 131 0.40 2.48 9.27
C ALA A 131 1.25 3.29 10.25
N TRP A 132 0.64 4.26 10.95
CA TRP A 132 1.31 5.03 11.98
C TRP A 132 1.77 4.17 13.15
N GLU A 133 0.93 3.25 13.62
CA GLU A 133 1.33 2.25 14.61
C GLU A 133 2.50 1.40 14.12
N HIS A 134 2.49 0.98 12.86
CA HIS A 134 3.60 0.21 12.29
C HIS A 134 4.93 1.00 12.28
N VAL A 135 4.89 2.28 11.92
CA VAL A 135 6.09 3.12 11.73
C VAL A 135 6.61 3.73 13.05
N PHE A 136 5.70 4.12 13.94
CA PHE A 136 6.03 4.83 15.19
C PHE A 136 5.84 3.97 16.44
N GLY A 137 5.31 2.75 16.32
CA GLY A 137 5.13 1.81 17.42
C GLY A 137 3.98 2.13 18.38
N ARG A 138 3.13 3.10 18.03
CA ARG A 138 1.99 3.54 18.84
C ARG A 138 0.83 3.99 17.96
N TRP A 139 -0.40 3.79 18.41
CA TRP A 139 -1.58 4.33 17.74
C TRP A 139 -1.65 5.86 17.89
N PRO A 140 -2.12 6.64 16.89
CA PRO A 140 -2.31 8.09 17.05
C PRO A 140 -3.31 8.41 18.17
N ALA A 141 -2.93 9.25 19.13
CA ALA A 141 -3.74 9.52 20.32
C ALA A 141 -5.11 10.18 20.03
N ASN A 142 -5.26 10.84 18.87
CA ASN A 142 -6.51 11.46 18.43
C ASN A 142 -7.43 10.53 17.63
N VAL A 143 -7.05 9.26 17.43
CA VAL A 143 -7.84 8.28 16.69
C VAL A 143 -8.29 7.19 17.66
N THR A 144 -9.59 6.88 17.67
CA THR A 144 -10.10 5.73 18.42
C THR A 144 -9.48 4.44 17.90
N SER A 145 -8.73 3.74 18.75
CA SER A 145 -8.15 2.45 18.39
C SER A 145 -9.22 1.37 18.37
N HIS A 146 -9.10 0.46 17.40
CA HIS A 146 -9.93 -0.73 17.30
C HIS A 146 -9.19 -1.95 17.83
N ALA A 147 -9.93 -2.89 18.42
CA ALA A 147 -9.38 -4.11 18.97
C ALA A 147 -8.57 -4.87 17.91
N VAL A 148 -7.41 -5.37 18.33
CA VAL A 148 -6.62 -6.33 17.54
C VAL A 148 -7.36 -7.66 17.57
N VAL A 149 -7.75 -8.16 16.40
CA VAL A 149 -8.51 -9.41 16.23
C VAL A 149 -7.64 -10.55 15.72
N GLY A 150 -6.41 -10.27 15.30
CA GLY A 150 -5.49 -11.28 14.83
C GLY A 150 -4.14 -10.69 14.44
N THR A 151 -3.34 -11.52 13.81
CA THR A 151 -2.04 -11.16 13.24
C THR A 151 -1.97 -11.66 11.81
N CYS A 152 -1.31 -10.89 10.94
CA CYS A 152 -1.04 -11.33 9.57
C CYS A 152 -0.08 -12.52 9.57
N ASP A 153 -0.49 -13.64 8.98
CA ASP A 153 0.28 -14.88 8.97
C ASP A 153 1.54 -14.80 8.06
N LEU A 154 1.69 -13.72 7.27
CA LEU A 154 2.87 -13.46 6.42
C LEU A 154 3.87 -12.45 6.98
N CYS A 155 3.47 -11.57 7.90
CA CYS A 155 4.39 -10.55 8.43
C CYS A 155 4.27 -10.29 9.93
N GLY A 156 3.39 -11.01 10.62
CA GLY A 156 3.22 -10.98 12.07
C GLY A 156 2.58 -9.70 12.64
N ARG A 157 2.19 -8.72 11.80
CA ARG A 157 1.62 -7.47 12.30
C ARG A 157 0.19 -7.64 12.80
N ASN A 158 -0.23 -6.74 13.69
CA ASN A 158 -1.60 -6.65 14.18
C ASN A 158 -2.60 -6.44 13.03
N VAL A 159 -3.73 -7.14 13.12
CA VAL A 159 -4.93 -6.94 12.30
C VAL A 159 -6.02 -6.42 13.23
N HIS A 160 -6.56 -5.25 12.93
CA HIS A 160 -7.60 -4.59 13.73
C HIS A 160 -9.00 -4.93 13.19
N SER A 161 -10.02 -4.98 14.06
CA SER A 161 -11.39 -5.40 13.72
C SER A 161 -12.09 -4.60 12.62
N GLN A 162 -11.58 -3.42 12.28
CA GLN A 162 -12.10 -2.53 11.23
C GLN A 162 -11.05 -2.24 10.14
N ALA A 163 -9.87 -2.86 10.21
CA ALA A 163 -8.89 -2.82 9.14
C ALA A 163 -9.20 -3.96 8.16
N PRO A 164 -9.14 -3.73 6.84
CA PRO A 164 -9.35 -4.81 5.89
C PRO A 164 -8.22 -5.82 6.00
N SER A 165 -8.63 -7.06 6.21
CA SER A 165 -7.82 -8.24 6.07
C SER A 165 -8.46 -9.18 5.06
N TYR A 166 -7.66 -10.11 4.58
CA TYR A 166 -8.04 -11.04 3.53
C TYR A 166 -7.70 -12.45 3.97
N THR A 167 -8.63 -13.37 3.75
CA THR A 167 -8.43 -14.78 4.01
C THR A 167 -8.03 -15.49 2.71
N VAL A 168 -6.94 -16.25 2.75
CA VAL A 168 -6.50 -17.08 1.62
C VAL A 168 -6.61 -18.54 2.02
N ALA A 169 -7.36 -19.34 1.27
CA ALA A 169 -7.50 -20.76 1.52
C ALA A 169 -6.16 -21.50 1.45
N HIS A 170 -5.98 -22.53 2.28
CA HIS A 170 -4.74 -23.34 2.31
C HIS A 170 -4.30 -23.86 0.94
N THR A 171 -5.24 -24.37 0.14
CA THR A 171 -4.96 -24.87 -1.21
C THR A 171 -4.41 -23.77 -2.11
N ARG A 172 -4.98 -22.57 -2.01
CA ARG A 172 -4.54 -21.43 -2.80
C ARG A 172 -3.18 -20.90 -2.35
N MET A 173 -2.93 -20.88 -1.04
CA MET A 173 -1.61 -20.53 -0.50
C MET A 173 -0.54 -21.54 -0.93
N ALA A 174 -0.87 -22.83 -1.01
CA ALA A 174 0.05 -23.85 -1.52
C ALA A 174 0.41 -23.59 -2.99
N ASP A 175 -0.55 -23.21 -3.84
CA ASP A 175 -0.27 -22.80 -5.23
C ASP A 175 0.68 -21.60 -5.27
N PHE A 176 0.44 -20.59 -4.42
CA PHE A 176 1.27 -19.39 -4.34
C PHE A 176 2.70 -19.67 -3.90
N LEU A 177 2.89 -20.60 -2.96
CA LEU A 177 4.20 -21.07 -2.53
C LEU A 177 4.90 -21.85 -3.65
N ALA A 178 4.18 -22.76 -4.30
CA ALA A 178 4.72 -23.57 -5.40
C ALA A 178 5.14 -22.69 -6.60
N ALA A 179 4.39 -21.63 -6.88
CA ALA A 179 4.71 -20.67 -7.93
C ALA A 179 5.77 -19.63 -7.54
N GLY A 180 6.25 -19.64 -6.28
CA GLY A 180 7.29 -18.72 -5.80
C GLY A 180 6.82 -17.27 -5.66
N VAL A 181 5.51 -17.01 -5.63
CA VAL A 181 4.97 -15.65 -5.39
C VAL A 181 4.89 -15.32 -3.89
N VAL A 182 4.87 -16.33 -3.03
CA VAL A 182 5.04 -16.19 -1.57
C VAL A 182 6.37 -16.84 -1.16
N ASP A 183 7.17 -16.12 -0.38
CA ASP A 183 8.46 -16.62 0.11
C ASP A 183 8.23 -17.55 1.31
N SER A 184 8.67 -18.81 1.21
CA SER A 184 8.43 -19.87 2.20
C SER A 184 8.95 -19.57 3.62
N GLY A 185 9.94 -18.68 3.76
CA GLY A 185 10.47 -18.23 5.06
C GLY A 185 9.64 -17.14 5.75
N SER A 186 8.62 -16.60 5.08
CA SER A 186 7.74 -15.52 5.59
C SER A 186 6.49 -16.05 6.28
N VAL A 187 6.35 -17.37 6.34
CA VAL A 187 5.10 -18.06 6.57
C VAL A 187 5.10 -18.54 8.03
N SER A 188 4.38 -17.87 8.93
CA SER A 188 4.03 -18.51 10.19
C SER A 188 2.96 -19.55 9.86
N ALA A 189 3.22 -20.83 10.12
CA ALA A 189 2.20 -21.88 9.98
C ALA A 189 0.87 -21.37 10.56
N THR A 190 -0.23 -21.52 9.82
CA THR A 190 -1.56 -21.13 10.29
C THR A 190 -1.70 -21.53 11.75
N GLY A 191 -2.06 -20.56 12.60
CA GLY A 191 -2.24 -20.83 14.02
C GLY A 191 -3.11 -22.08 14.24
N PRO A 192 -2.92 -22.84 15.34
CA PRO A 192 -3.60 -24.12 15.54
C PRO A 192 -5.12 -24.00 15.32
N GLY A 193 -5.67 -24.80 14.40
CA GLY A 193 -7.11 -24.84 14.12
C GLY A 193 -7.65 -23.81 13.12
N LYS A 194 -6.80 -23.14 12.34
CA LYS A 194 -7.24 -22.26 11.24
C LYS A 194 -7.25 -22.99 9.89
N ASP A 195 -8.37 -22.88 9.18
CA ASP A 195 -8.56 -23.39 7.81
C ASP A 195 -8.10 -22.40 6.73
N ASP A 196 -7.91 -21.13 7.08
CA ASP A 196 -7.51 -20.06 6.15
C ASP A 196 -6.34 -19.24 6.71
N TRP A 197 -5.57 -18.64 5.80
CA TRP A 197 -4.48 -17.71 6.07
C TRP A 197 -5.00 -16.29 6.20
N GLU A 198 -4.73 -15.63 7.31
CA GLU A 198 -5.07 -14.23 7.54
C GLU A 198 -3.97 -13.31 6.99
N MET A 199 -4.33 -12.43 6.06
CA MET A 199 -3.40 -11.50 5.42
C MET A 199 -3.81 -10.05 5.65
N CYS A 200 -2.87 -9.23 6.11
CA CYS A 200 -3.07 -7.78 6.16
C CYS A 200 -3.08 -7.18 4.74
N GLN A 201 -3.77 -6.04 4.57
CA GLN A 201 -3.87 -5.34 3.28
C GLN A 201 -2.51 -5.15 2.57
N PRO A 202 -1.40 -4.75 3.25
CA PRO A 202 -0.11 -4.63 2.58
C PRO A 202 0.49 -5.94 2.05
N CYS A 203 0.25 -7.06 2.74
CA CYS A 203 0.68 -8.36 2.22
C CYS A 203 -0.20 -8.81 1.05
N THR A 204 -1.50 -8.52 1.07
CA THR A 204 -2.41 -8.78 -0.05
C THR A 204 -2.04 -7.98 -1.29
N GLY A 205 -1.73 -6.69 -1.16
CA GLY A 205 -1.26 -5.85 -2.28
C GLY A 205 -0.01 -6.42 -2.96
N ARG A 206 0.99 -6.81 -2.16
CA ARG A 206 2.21 -7.46 -2.65
C ARG A 206 1.92 -8.79 -3.33
N LEU A 207 1.06 -9.63 -2.74
CA LEU A 207 0.70 -10.91 -3.32
C LEU A 207 -0.01 -10.72 -4.67
N ALA A 208 -1.01 -9.85 -4.73
CA ALA A 208 -1.73 -9.54 -5.96
C ALA A 208 -0.79 -9.05 -7.07
N ALA A 209 0.16 -8.17 -6.74
CA ALA A 209 1.17 -7.71 -7.69
C ALA A 209 2.06 -8.84 -8.21
N ARG A 210 2.53 -9.73 -7.32
CA ARG A 210 3.36 -10.88 -7.69
C ARG A 210 2.59 -11.89 -8.53
N CYS A 211 1.33 -12.18 -8.19
CA CYS A 211 0.45 -13.04 -8.99
C CYS A 211 0.25 -12.49 -10.41
N HIS A 212 -0.05 -11.19 -10.52
CA HIS A 212 -0.19 -10.53 -11.82
C HIS A 212 1.08 -10.66 -12.67
N ARG A 213 2.26 -10.36 -12.11
CA ARG A 213 3.53 -10.50 -12.84
C ARG A 213 3.84 -11.94 -13.25
N ALA A 214 3.38 -12.92 -12.47
CA ALA A 214 3.54 -14.34 -12.77
C ALA A 214 2.47 -14.90 -13.73
N GLY A 215 1.48 -14.09 -14.13
CA GLY A 215 0.35 -14.56 -14.95
C GLY A 215 -0.58 -15.53 -14.21
N ILE A 216 -0.61 -15.47 -12.88
CA ILE A 216 -1.47 -16.30 -12.02
C ILE A 216 -2.76 -15.49 -11.76
N GLY A 217 -3.92 -16.14 -11.94
CA GLY A 217 -5.23 -15.52 -11.67
C GLY A 217 -5.30 -14.89 -10.27
N SER A 218 -6.17 -13.89 -10.11
CA SER A 218 -6.22 -13.03 -8.92
C SER A 218 -6.38 -13.79 -7.60
N VAL A 219 -5.97 -13.11 -6.52
CA VAL A 219 -6.18 -13.50 -5.12
C VAL A 219 -7.64 -13.33 -4.75
#